data_AF-A0A2W2AKN1-F1
#
_entry.id   AF-A0A2W2AKN1-F1
#
_cell.length_a   1.000
_cell.length_b   1.000
_cell.length_c   1.000
_cell.angle_alpha   90.00
_cell.angle_beta   90.00
_cell.angle_gamma   90.00
#
_symmetry.space_group_name_H-M   'P 1'
#
loop_
_entity.id
_entity.type
_entity.pdbx_description
1 polymer ?
#
loop_
_entity_poly.entity_id
_entity_poly.type
_entity_poly.pdbx_seq_one_letter_code
_entity_poly.pdbx_strand_id
1 'polypeptide(L)'
;MPVAKDGTIFDPVSCRNSRGYTIGPKGAEQPVSDYFEAVTLLSRAATPCWRRPNGNGNWGIVAGVSWQRRDAAEIRKMIAG
;
A
#
# COMPACT_ATOMS: atom_id res chain seq x y z
N MET A 1 7.04 3.76 -4.88
CA MET A 1 6.11 2.83 -4.23
C MET A 1 6.90 1.89 -3.34
N PRO A 2 6.51 1.71 -2.07
CA PRO A 2 7.19 0.79 -1.18
C PRO A 2 6.97 -0.66 -1.64
N VAL A 3 7.99 -1.49 -1.44
CA VAL A 3 8.03 -2.91 -1.82
C VAL A 3 8.36 -3.72 -0.58
N ALA A 4 7.54 -4.72 -0.28
CA ALA A 4 7.74 -5.63 0.83
C ALA A 4 8.78 -6.71 0.52
N LYS A 5 9.25 -7.40 1.56
CA LYS A 5 10.27 -8.48 1.43
C LYS A 5 9.85 -9.59 0.46
N ASP A 6 8.56 -9.87 0.35
CA ASP A 6 8.03 -10.90 -0.54
C ASP A 6 7.77 -10.41 -1.98
N GLY A 7 8.24 -9.20 -2.32
CA GLY A 7 8.07 -8.59 -3.64
C GLY A 7 6.74 -7.84 -3.81
N THR A 8 5.84 -7.86 -2.83
CA THR A 8 4.56 -7.14 -2.94
C THR A 8 4.79 -5.64 -2.98
N ILE A 9 4.18 -4.99 -3.97
CA ILE A 9 4.18 -3.54 -4.10
C ILE A 9 2.90 -2.99 -3.50
N PHE A 10 2.96 -1.85 -2.82
CA PHE A 10 1.75 -1.11 -2.45
C PHE A 10 1.13 -0.48 -3.71
N ASP A 11 0.18 -1.18 -4.36
CA ASP A 11 -0.50 -0.73 -5.59
C ASP A 11 -1.97 -0.33 -5.33
N PRO A 12 -2.58 0.51 -6.19
CA PRO A 12 -3.90 1.08 -5.93
C PRO A 12 -5.06 0.09 -6.04
N VAL A 13 -4.84 -1.10 -6.63
CA VAL A 13 -5.91 -2.07 -6.90
C VAL A 13 -5.88 -3.17 -5.85
N SER A 14 -4.78 -3.90 -5.75
CA SER A 14 -4.71 -5.09 -4.88
C SER A 14 -4.69 -4.74 -3.39
N CYS A 15 -4.14 -3.57 -3.03
CA CYS A 15 -4.06 -3.13 -1.63
C CYS A 15 -5.29 -2.34 -1.16
N ARG A 16 -6.31 -2.18 -2.02
CA ARG A 16 -7.56 -1.50 -1.68
C ARG A 16 -8.59 -2.49 -1.16
N ASN A 17 -9.12 -2.24 0.04
CA ASN A 17 -10.26 -2.96 0.60
C ASN A 17 -11.52 -2.07 0.63
N SER A 18 -12.62 -2.58 1.19
CA SER A 18 -13.89 -1.86 1.30
C SER A 18 -13.82 -0.55 2.12
N ARG A 19 -12.77 -0.36 2.92
CA ARG A 19 -12.48 0.85 3.70
C ARG A 19 -11.36 1.72 3.11
N GLY A 20 -10.84 1.38 1.93
CA GLY A 20 -9.69 2.03 1.31
C GLY A 20 -8.38 1.29 1.58
N TYR A 21 -7.32 2.04 1.87
CA TYR A 21 -5.98 1.52 2.16
C TYR A 21 -5.73 1.51 3.66
N THR A 22 -5.25 0.40 4.20
CA THR A 22 -4.91 0.32 5.63
C THR A 22 -3.40 0.40 5.79
N ILE A 23 -2.91 1.48 6.40
CA ILE A 23 -1.49 1.80 6.55
C ILE A 23 -1.09 1.96 8.02
N GLY A 24 0.19 1.85 8.33
CA GLY A 24 0.73 1.93 9.69
C GLY A 24 1.15 0.58 10.24
N PRO A 25 1.97 0.55 11.32
CA PRO A 25 2.46 -0.69 11.92
C PRO A 25 1.33 -1.44 12.65
N LYS A 26 1.58 -2.70 12.99
CA LYS A 26 0.61 -3.56 13.69
C LYS A 26 0.20 -2.91 15.02
N GLY A 27 -1.10 -2.72 15.22
CA GLY A 27 -1.67 -2.09 16.41
C GLY A 27 -1.87 -0.57 16.31
N ALA A 28 -1.38 0.06 15.24
CA ALA A 28 -1.58 1.49 14.94
C ALA A 28 -1.99 1.70 13.48
N GLU A 29 -2.73 0.73 12.91
CA GLU A 29 -3.23 0.85 11.54
C GLU A 29 -4.33 1.90 11.42
N GLN A 30 -4.28 2.69 10.35
CA GLN A 30 -5.30 3.67 9.99
C GLN A 30 -5.82 3.44 8.56
N PRO A 31 -7.15 3.56 8.32
CA PRO A 31 -7.70 3.56 6.97
C PRO A 31 -7.48 4.92 6.30
N VAL A 32 -7.15 4.90 5.01
CA VAL A 32 -6.97 6.08 4.14
C VAL A 32 -7.72 5.82 2.84
N SER A 33 -8.61 6.72 2.45
CA SER A 33 -9.48 6.51 1.29
C SER A 33 -8.79 6.80 -0.05
N ASP A 34 -7.93 7.81 -0.08
CA ASP A 34 -7.17 8.22 -1.27
C ASP A 34 -5.82 7.50 -1.37
N TYR A 35 -5.46 7.12 -2.60
CA TYR A 35 -4.24 6.36 -2.82
C TYR A 35 -2.99 7.23 -2.71
N PHE A 36 -3.03 8.44 -3.26
CA PHE A 36 -1.87 9.34 -3.24
C PHE A 36 -1.60 9.89 -1.83
N GLU A 37 -2.65 10.09 -1.04
CA GLU A 37 -2.55 10.35 0.39
C GLU A 37 -1.86 9.18 1.11
N ALA A 38 -2.30 7.94 0.87
CA ALA A 38 -1.69 6.77 1.48
C ALA A 38 -0.20 6.63 1.11
N VAL A 39 0.16 6.85 -0.16
CA VAL A 39 1.56 6.88 -0.61
C VAL A 39 2.36 7.96 0.12
N THR A 40 1.78 9.15 0.28
CA THR A 40 2.43 10.27 0.98
C THR A 40 2.70 9.92 2.43
N LEU A 41 1.73 9.34 3.13
CA LEU A 41 1.89 8.90 4.52
C LEU A 41 2.93 7.79 4.66
N LEU A 42 2.92 6.79 3.76
CA LEU A 42 3.93 5.73 3.73
C LEU A 42 5.34 6.28 3.49
N SER A 43 5.50 7.28 2.62
CA SER A 43 6.81 7.91 2.35
C SER A 43 7.38 8.72 3.52
N ARG A 44 6.53 9.12 4.46
CA ARG A 44 6.93 9.87 5.67
C ARG A 44 7.14 8.96 6.88
N ALA A 45 6.65 7.72 6.83
CA ALA A 45 6.82 6.76 7.90
C ALA A 45 8.27 6.28 7.99
N ALA A 46 8.77 6.07 9.22
CA ALA A 46 10.10 5.47 9.43
C ALA A 46 10.20 4.08 8.80
N THR A 47 9.13 3.29 8.93
CA THR A 47 8.93 2.03 8.22
C THR A 47 7.55 2.05 7.56
N PRO A 48 7.46 2.05 6.22
CA PRO A 48 6.16 1.99 5.54
C PRO A 48 5.52 0.62 5.78
N CYS A 49 4.36 0.60 6.43
CA CYS A 49 3.61 -0.62 6.70
C CYS A 49 2.20 -0.50 6.11
N TRP A 50 1.71 -1.55 5.46
CA TRP A 50 0.36 -1.58 4.90
C TRP A 50 -0.23 -2.99 4.94
N ARG A 51 -1.56 -3.08 4.83
CA ARG A 51 -2.25 -4.35 4.63
C ARG A 51 -2.45 -4.66 3.15
N ARG A 52 -2.35 -5.94 2.81
CA ARG A 52 -2.60 -6.50 1.47
C ARG A 52 -3.15 -7.93 1.59
N PRO A 53 -3.86 -8.45 0.59
CA PRO A 53 -4.23 -9.87 0.52
C PRO A 53 -3.01 -10.76 0.20
N ASN A 54 -2.83 -11.84 0.95
CA ASN A 54 -1.83 -12.86 0.63
C ASN A 54 -2.38 -13.87 -0.40
N GLY A 55 -1.56 -14.87 -0.79
CA GLY A 55 -1.95 -15.90 -1.76
C GLY A 55 -3.18 -16.74 -1.36
N ASN A 56 -3.59 -16.72 -0.08
CA ASN A 56 -4.79 -17.39 0.42
C ASN A 56 -5.99 -16.43 0.56
N GLY A 57 -5.88 -15.19 0.06
CA GLY A 57 -6.92 -14.16 0.18
C GLY A 57 -7.01 -13.50 1.56
N ASN A 58 -6.16 -13.90 2.53
CA ASN A 58 -6.15 -13.32 3.87
C ASN A 58 -5.39 -12.00 3.89
N TRP A 59 -5.93 -11.01 4.58
CA TRP A 59 -5.30 -9.69 4.70
C TRP A 59 -4.26 -9.69 5.82
N GLY A 60 -2.99 -9.52 5.42
CA GLY A 60 -1.85 -9.43 6.32
C GLY A 60 -1.18 -8.07 6.23
N ILE A 61 -0.50 -7.67 7.31
CA ILE A 61 0.37 -6.49 7.33
C ILE A 61 1.76 -6.86 6.81
N VAL A 62 2.34 -5.99 6.00
CA VAL A 62 3.72 -6.09 5.52
C VAL A 62 4.46 -4.79 5.80
N ALA A 63 5.79 -4.88 5.89
CA ALA A 63 6.68 -3.74 5.96
C ALA A 63 7.44 -3.61 4.64
N GLY A 64 7.56 -2.37 4.15
CA GLY A 64 8.37 -2.05 2.98
C GLY A 64 9.85 -2.08 3.33
N VAL A 65 10.62 -2.77 2.51
CA VAL A 65 12.08 -2.94 2.64
C VAL A 65 12.84 -2.25 1.51
N SER A 66 12.16 -1.85 0.43
CA SER A 66 12.74 -1.10 -0.67
C SER A 66 11.68 -0.22 -1.36
N TRP A 67 12.12 0.57 -2.34
CA TRP A 67 11.27 1.48 -3.10
C TRP A 67 11.43 1.24 -4.60
N GLN A 68 10.31 1.18 -5.31
CA GLN A 68 10.25 1.12 -6.78
C GLN A 68 9.63 2.40 -7.34
N ARG A 69 10.27 2.99 -8.36
CA ARG A 69 9.70 4.14 -9.09
C ARG A 69 8.59 3.67 -10.02
N ARG A 70 7.50 4.44 -10.07
CA ARG A 70 6.35 4.25 -10.97
C ARG A 70 5.88 5.60 -11.47
N ASP A 71 5.39 5.66 -12.70
CA ASP A 71 4.87 6.90 -13.26
C ASP A 71 3.47 7.21 -12.72
N ALA A 72 3.25 8.46 -12.32
CA ALA A 72 1.96 8.88 -11.78
C ALA A 72 0.82 8.71 -12.80
N ALA A 73 1.12 8.81 -14.11
CA ALA A 73 0.14 8.55 -15.16
C ALA A 73 -0.26 7.07 -15.24
N GLU A 74 0.67 6.14 -15.05
CA GLU A 74 0.41 4.69 -14.97
C GLU A 74 -0.50 4.38 -13.77
N ILE A 75 -0.17 4.93 -12.60
CA ILE A 75 -0.96 4.77 -11.37
C ILE A 75 -2.38 5.31 -11.57
N ARG A 76 -2.55 6.49 -12.18
CA ARG A 76 -3.88 7.06 -12.44
C ARG A 76 -4.72 6.18 -13.36
N LYS A 77 -4.10 5.55 -14.37
CA LYS A 77 -4.81 4.59 -15.24
C LYS A 77 -5.29 3.37 -14.46
N MET A 78 -4.51 2.86 -13.51
CA MET A 78 -4.91 1.74 -12.65
C MET A 78 -6.08 2.09 -11.71
N ILE A 79 -6.18 3.33 -11.25
CA ILE A 79 -7.27 3.80 -10.38
C ILE A 79 -8.57 4.01 -11.17
N ALA A 80 -8.47 4.40 -12.45
CA ALA A 80 -9.61 4.76 -13.29
C ALA A 80 -10.23 3.57 -14.05
N GLY A 81 -9.53 2.43 -14.11
CA GLY A 81 -10.00 1.18 -14.72
C GLY A 81 -10.72 0.29 -13.71
#